data_AF-A0AAE0YH54-F1
#
_entry.id   AF-A0AAE0YH54-F1
#
_cell.length_a   1.000
_cell.length_b   1.000
_cell.length_c   1.000
_cell.angle_alpha   90.00
_cell.angle_beta   90.00
_cell.angle_gamma   90.00
#
_symmetry.space_group_name_H-M   'P 1'
#
loop_
_entity.id
_entity.type
_entity.pdbx_description
1 polymer ?
#
loop_
_entity_poly.entity_id
_entity_poly.type
_entity_poly.pdbx_seq_one_letter_code
_entity_poly.pdbx_strand_id
1 'polypeptide(L)'
;MDADPLLSGPSRSGQTYEATPSRDLDSVTPSERRTKVKAEHSTQQQTSRSGSQDDEESECHQLLSSGGDQKYFTIQESIDNSGLGWFQVKLTVVLGLTWMADSMEIMLLSILGPVLSCNWYLPSWQQALLSTLVMTGMMLGSTYWGTITDKYGRKTSLTLATALIGYFGFLSSFCPMYTWMAIIRFLVGCCLAAVPQTAVLYSEYLPTNYRSAGLLFLAVFWAVGAAVQVLLAMAVMPSLGWRYLMALSAVPVLLFPTFSHWMPESARYYITCGCHKEAHRMLQMVAKENNKSMLAGKLATVDSELVARGQVKDMFTSSFRVLSCVLNGLWFLYGLLYYGLALLLPTLLNKPDGCHGYDIEEKDRESCIVACRAFSQKDYVDLVASAFADMPGLVVAYLLLRVMGRRASMALSSLFCGIFLLVSNICMGRMHLTATLFIARAMIAGGYQVLFIYTTECYPTNIRAIGLGVTAGAAKVGALLTPFIAQVLTNDSAFASFTTYGVAALWSSVLALLLPFDTRGRAMMDVSH
;
A
#
# COMPACT_ATOMS: atom_id res chain seq x y z
N MET A 1 -12.40 -56.89 6.88
CA MET A 1 -12.29 -58.28 7.34
C MET A 1 -12.10 -59.14 6.11
N ASP A 2 -10.83 -59.47 5.87
CA ASP A 2 -10.29 -60.83 5.62
C ASP A 2 -11.07 -61.74 4.67
N ALA A 3 -10.47 -62.09 3.53
CA ALA A 3 -9.50 -63.20 3.32
C ALA A 3 -10.29 -64.37 2.69
N ASP A 4 -9.86 -65.01 1.59
CA ASP A 4 -8.72 -65.93 1.41
C ASP A 4 -8.88 -66.53 -0.04
N PRO A 5 -8.10 -67.52 -0.56
CA PRO A 5 -6.64 -67.64 -0.71
C PRO A 5 -6.17 -68.31 -2.06
N LEU A 6 -4.84 -68.30 -2.29
CA LEU A 6 -3.91 -69.36 -2.80
C LEU A 6 -4.24 -70.33 -3.98
N LEU A 7 -3.37 -70.40 -5.03
CA LEU A 7 -2.33 -71.44 -5.31
C LEU A 7 -1.81 -71.55 -6.78
N SER A 8 -0.50 -71.86 -6.90
CA SER A 8 0.27 -72.56 -7.96
C SER A 8 1.01 -71.79 -9.09
N GLY A 9 2.35 -72.05 -9.23
CA GLY A 9 3.35 -71.45 -10.17
C GLY A 9 3.49 -72.17 -11.53
N PRO A 10 4.67 -72.26 -12.24
CA PRO A 10 6.07 -71.89 -11.88
C PRO A 10 7.00 -71.24 -12.99
N SER A 11 8.21 -70.84 -12.56
CA SER A 11 9.59 -70.93 -13.16
C SER A 11 10.06 -70.22 -14.47
N ARG A 12 11.21 -69.50 -14.39
CA ARG A 12 12.52 -69.89 -14.99
C ARG A 12 13.73 -68.94 -14.71
N SER A 13 14.85 -69.56 -14.27
CA SER A 13 16.31 -69.28 -14.46
C SER A 13 16.91 -67.86 -14.25
N GLY A 14 17.99 -67.58 -13.52
CA GLY A 14 19.03 -68.38 -12.82
C GLY A 14 20.39 -68.41 -13.57
N GLN A 15 21.41 -67.66 -13.09
CA GLN A 15 22.88 -67.90 -13.24
C GLN A 15 23.66 -66.85 -12.39
N THR A 16 24.10 -67.15 -11.17
CA THR A 16 25.42 -67.68 -10.72
C THR A 16 26.63 -66.74 -10.91
N TYR A 17 27.16 -66.27 -9.78
CA TYR A 17 28.45 -65.59 -9.60
C TYR A 17 29.56 -66.62 -9.39
N GLU A 18 30.70 -66.42 -10.06
CA GLU A 18 31.96 -67.13 -9.77
C GLU A 18 33.11 -66.10 -9.75
N ALA A 19 34.02 -66.24 -8.78
CA ALA A 19 35.02 -65.25 -8.40
C ALA A 19 36.46 -65.70 -8.75
N THR A 20 37.37 -64.70 -8.78
CA THR A 20 38.84 -64.67 -8.55
C THR A 20 39.76 -64.54 -9.78
N PRO A 21 41.00 -63.98 -9.66
CA PRO A 21 41.68 -63.46 -8.45
C PRO A 21 42.26 -62.03 -8.54
N SER A 22 42.43 -61.45 -7.36
CA SER A 22 43.31 -60.31 -7.06
C SER A 22 44.80 -60.65 -7.23
N ARG A 23 45.54 -59.77 -7.89
CA ARG A 23 46.99 -59.58 -7.70
C ARG A 23 47.30 -58.08 -7.60
N ASP A 24 47.59 -57.69 -6.37
CA ASP A 24 48.64 -56.75 -5.92
C ASP A 24 48.92 -55.51 -6.79
N LEU A 25 48.24 -54.42 -6.43
CA LEU A 25 48.73 -53.05 -6.56
C LEU A 25 48.49 -52.33 -5.22
N ASP A 26 49.06 -52.89 -4.16
CA ASP A 26 49.21 -52.25 -2.86
C ASP A 26 50.44 -51.33 -2.90
N SER A 27 50.23 -50.07 -3.23
CA SER A 27 51.02 -48.91 -2.74
C SER A 27 50.53 -47.60 -3.38
N VAL A 28 49.27 -47.23 -3.16
CA VAL A 28 48.77 -45.88 -3.52
C VAL A 28 47.75 -45.43 -2.47
N THR A 29 47.93 -44.24 -1.90
CA THR A 29 47.06 -43.73 -0.84
C THR A 29 45.65 -43.39 -1.36
N PRO A 30 44.59 -43.40 -0.51
CA PRO A 30 43.22 -43.07 -0.92
C PRO A 30 43.06 -41.67 -1.54
N SER A 31 44.02 -40.77 -1.27
CA SER A 31 44.07 -39.41 -1.80
C SER A 31 44.39 -39.38 -3.30
N GLU A 32 45.32 -40.20 -3.77
CA GLU A 32 45.78 -40.24 -5.17
C GLU A 32 44.79 -40.95 -6.11
N ARG A 33 44.05 -41.92 -5.57
CA ARG A 33 42.96 -42.61 -6.30
C ARG A 33 41.79 -41.64 -6.58
N ARG A 34 41.57 -40.66 -5.70
CA ARG A 34 40.52 -39.63 -5.85
C ARG A 34 40.91 -38.53 -6.86
N THR A 35 42.21 -38.27 -7.03
CA THR A 35 42.72 -37.28 -7.98
C THR A 35 42.78 -37.82 -9.41
N LYS A 36 43.15 -39.10 -9.61
CA LYS A 36 43.14 -39.74 -10.93
C LYS A 36 41.72 -39.91 -11.51
N VAL A 37 40.74 -40.32 -10.68
CA VAL A 37 39.33 -40.42 -11.10
C VAL A 37 38.74 -39.04 -11.42
N LYS A 38 39.18 -37.96 -10.72
CA LYS A 38 38.76 -36.59 -11.04
C LYS A 38 39.37 -36.05 -12.34
N ALA A 39 40.62 -36.43 -12.66
CA ALA A 39 41.32 -36.01 -13.87
C ALA A 39 40.79 -36.70 -15.14
N GLU A 40 40.43 -37.98 -15.05
CA GLU A 40 39.81 -38.72 -16.17
C GLU A 40 38.38 -38.23 -16.44
N HIS A 41 37.59 -37.93 -15.39
CA HIS A 41 36.26 -37.33 -15.59
C HIS A 41 36.30 -35.91 -16.15
N SER A 42 37.28 -35.08 -15.78
CA SER A 42 37.40 -33.72 -16.33
C SER A 42 37.88 -33.71 -17.79
N THR A 43 38.70 -34.68 -18.20
CA THR A 43 39.18 -34.79 -19.59
C THR A 43 38.10 -35.34 -20.55
N GLN A 44 37.24 -36.27 -20.08
CA GLN A 44 36.07 -36.75 -20.84
C GLN A 44 34.93 -35.71 -20.90
N GLN A 45 34.82 -34.84 -19.90
CA GLN A 45 33.81 -33.78 -19.83
C GLN A 45 34.22 -32.50 -20.59
N GLN A 46 35.51 -32.33 -20.92
CA GLN A 46 35.99 -31.25 -21.80
C GLN A 46 35.95 -31.61 -23.29
N THR A 47 36.21 -32.88 -23.65
CA THR A 47 36.14 -33.34 -25.06
C THR A 47 34.71 -33.54 -25.57
N SER A 48 33.73 -33.78 -24.68
CA SER A 48 32.30 -33.81 -25.04
C SER A 48 31.65 -32.43 -25.12
N ARG A 49 32.25 -31.40 -24.50
CA ARG A 49 31.70 -30.03 -24.44
C ARG A 49 32.14 -29.14 -25.61
N SER A 50 33.31 -29.41 -26.19
CA SER A 50 33.80 -28.65 -27.36
C SER A 50 33.11 -29.07 -28.66
N GLY A 51 32.59 -30.30 -28.76
CA GLY A 51 31.80 -30.73 -29.92
C GLY A 51 30.33 -30.30 -29.83
N SER A 52 29.76 -30.21 -28.63
CA SER A 52 28.34 -29.86 -28.45
C SER A 52 28.06 -28.36 -28.43
N GLN A 53 29.03 -27.51 -28.05
CA GLN A 53 28.84 -26.05 -28.05
C GLN A 53 28.86 -25.45 -29.46
N ASP A 54 29.69 -25.97 -30.37
CA ASP A 54 29.74 -25.51 -31.76
C ASP A 54 28.51 -25.98 -32.56
N ASP A 55 27.95 -27.15 -32.23
CA ASP A 55 26.71 -27.67 -32.81
C ASP A 55 25.46 -26.96 -32.24
N GLU A 56 25.41 -26.64 -30.94
CA GLU A 56 24.32 -25.84 -30.33
C GLU A 56 24.35 -24.37 -30.80
N GLU A 57 25.52 -23.75 -30.99
CA GLU A 57 25.62 -22.40 -31.59
C GLU A 57 25.23 -22.40 -33.07
N SER A 58 25.57 -23.44 -33.84
CA SER A 58 25.11 -23.60 -35.24
C SER A 58 23.61 -23.85 -35.35
N GLU A 59 23.03 -24.65 -34.46
CA GLU A 59 21.60 -24.93 -34.42
C GLU A 59 20.80 -23.70 -33.96
N CYS A 60 21.36 -22.91 -33.03
CA CYS A 60 20.80 -21.61 -32.64
C CYS A 60 20.89 -20.57 -33.78
N HIS A 61 21.99 -20.55 -34.54
CA HIS A 61 22.13 -19.73 -35.75
C HIS A 61 21.23 -20.18 -36.92
N GLN A 62 20.93 -21.48 -37.04
CA GLN A 62 20.00 -22.01 -38.05
C GLN A 62 18.52 -21.82 -37.67
N LEU A 63 18.18 -21.82 -36.38
CA LEU A 63 16.85 -21.46 -35.89
C LEU A 63 16.57 -19.96 -36.00
N LEU A 64 17.59 -19.10 -35.86
CA LEU A 64 17.49 -17.65 -36.07
C LEU A 64 17.41 -17.25 -37.55
N SER A 65 17.77 -18.13 -38.49
CA SER A 65 17.77 -17.83 -39.93
C SER A 65 16.61 -18.43 -40.72
N SER A 66 15.75 -19.26 -40.11
CA SER A 66 14.66 -19.96 -40.81
C SER A 66 13.22 -19.71 -40.28
N GLY A 67 13.02 -18.79 -39.34
CA GLY A 67 11.68 -18.41 -38.85
C GLY A 67 11.41 -16.93 -39.06
N GLY A 68 10.39 -16.58 -39.86
CA GLY A 68 10.04 -15.17 -40.11
C GLY A 68 9.93 -14.34 -38.84
N ASP A 69 10.56 -13.16 -38.83
CA ASP A 69 10.64 -12.17 -37.74
C ASP A 69 9.43 -12.20 -36.80
N GLN A 70 9.48 -13.05 -35.79
CA GLN A 70 8.39 -13.17 -34.82
C GLN A 70 8.61 -12.06 -33.79
N LYS A 71 8.06 -10.87 -34.06
CA LYS A 71 8.19 -9.71 -33.17
C LYS A 71 7.65 -10.06 -31.78
N TYR A 72 8.45 -9.81 -30.74
CA TYR A 72 8.02 -9.90 -29.35
C TYR A 72 7.71 -8.50 -28.83
N PHE A 73 6.66 -8.37 -28.01
CA PHE A 73 6.34 -7.12 -27.34
C PHE A 73 6.08 -7.35 -25.85
N THR A 74 6.44 -6.38 -25.02
CA THR A 74 6.22 -6.45 -23.57
C THR A 74 4.79 -6.05 -23.18
N ILE A 75 4.34 -6.44 -21.98
CA ILE A 75 3.04 -5.98 -21.44
C ILE A 75 2.99 -4.45 -21.47
N GLN A 76 4.08 -3.78 -21.07
CA GLN A 76 4.11 -2.32 -20.96
C GLN A 76 3.95 -1.66 -22.33
N GLU A 77 4.63 -2.16 -23.36
CA GLU A 77 4.47 -1.67 -24.74
C GLU A 77 3.04 -1.85 -25.26
N SER A 78 2.39 -2.97 -24.94
CA SER A 78 1.00 -3.21 -25.33
C SER A 78 0.03 -2.20 -24.67
N ILE A 79 0.26 -1.89 -23.40
CA ILE A 79 -0.55 -0.91 -22.66
C ILE A 79 -0.25 0.52 -23.14
N ASP A 80 1.01 0.84 -23.42
CA ASP A 80 1.42 2.14 -23.94
C ASP A 80 0.84 2.38 -25.34
N ASN A 81 0.80 1.35 -26.20
CA ASN A 81 0.14 1.41 -27.52
C ASN A 81 -1.39 1.55 -27.42
N SER A 82 -2.00 0.93 -26.40
CA SER A 82 -3.45 1.05 -26.14
C SER A 82 -3.84 2.44 -25.64
N GLY A 83 -2.89 3.21 -25.09
CA GLY A 83 -3.08 4.58 -24.64
C GLY A 83 -4.08 4.73 -23.49
N LEU A 84 -4.42 5.99 -23.17
CA LEU A 84 -5.46 6.31 -22.21
C LEU A 84 -6.81 6.40 -22.96
N GLY A 85 -7.72 5.46 -22.70
CA GLY A 85 -9.03 5.41 -23.33
C GLY A 85 -10.16 5.13 -22.34
N TRP A 86 -11.30 4.71 -22.86
CA TRP A 86 -12.53 4.53 -22.08
C TRP A 86 -12.41 3.42 -21.03
N PHE A 87 -11.61 2.39 -21.31
CA PHE A 87 -11.33 1.33 -20.35
C PHE A 87 -10.66 1.89 -19.09
N GLN A 88 -9.61 2.73 -19.26
CA GLN A 88 -8.93 3.35 -18.13
C GLN A 88 -9.86 4.29 -17.37
N VAL A 89 -10.69 5.09 -18.05
CA VAL A 89 -11.66 6.00 -17.39
C VAL A 89 -12.64 5.22 -16.51
N LYS A 90 -13.26 4.16 -17.03
CA LYS A 90 -14.14 3.29 -16.24
C LYS A 90 -13.39 2.64 -15.07
N LEU A 91 -12.17 2.17 -15.32
CA LEU A 91 -11.33 1.56 -14.31
C LEU A 91 -11.01 2.55 -13.18
N THR A 92 -10.72 3.81 -13.52
CA THR A 92 -10.48 4.88 -12.55
C THR A 92 -11.70 5.10 -11.65
N VAL A 93 -12.93 5.06 -12.19
CA VAL A 93 -14.15 5.20 -11.39
C VAL A 93 -14.30 4.03 -10.43
N VAL A 94 -14.16 2.79 -10.92
CA VAL A 94 -14.32 1.57 -10.12
C VAL A 94 -13.27 1.48 -9.00
N LEU A 95 -11.99 1.68 -9.33
CA LEU A 95 -10.91 1.72 -8.35
C LEU A 95 -10.94 2.99 -7.48
N GLY A 96 -11.50 4.08 -7.99
CA GLY A 96 -11.76 5.28 -7.20
C GLY A 96 -12.75 5.02 -6.06
N LEU A 97 -13.76 4.17 -6.28
CA LEU A 97 -14.72 3.80 -5.22
C LEU A 97 -14.05 3.06 -4.05
N THR A 98 -13.04 2.21 -4.29
CA THR A 98 -12.32 1.56 -3.17
C THR A 98 -11.48 2.56 -2.40
N TRP A 99 -10.83 3.48 -3.11
CA TRP A 99 -10.03 4.55 -2.50
C TRP A 99 -10.91 5.51 -1.67
N MET A 100 -12.10 5.80 -2.18
CA MET A 100 -13.14 6.56 -1.49
C MET A 100 -13.61 5.82 -0.23
N ALA A 101 -13.90 4.53 -0.34
CA ALA A 101 -14.34 3.68 0.77
C ALA A 101 -13.31 3.62 1.92
N ASP A 102 -12.02 3.45 1.60
CA ASP A 102 -10.94 3.48 2.61
C ASP A 102 -10.90 4.83 3.34
N SER A 103 -10.96 5.93 2.59
CA SER A 103 -11.00 7.27 3.19
C SER A 103 -12.22 7.49 4.09
N MET A 104 -13.40 6.99 3.68
CA MET A 104 -14.60 7.06 4.50
C MET A 104 -14.43 6.32 5.83
N GLU A 105 -13.84 5.13 5.84
CA GLU A 105 -13.58 4.36 7.06
C GLU A 105 -12.56 5.07 7.99
N ILE A 106 -11.48 5.63 7.43
CA ILE A 106 -10.52 6.40 8.24
C ILE A 106 -11.16 7.66 8.83
N MET A 107 -11.97 8.37 8.05
CA MET A 107 -12.66 9.57 8.53
C MET A 107 -13.80 9.24 9.52
N LEU A 108 -14.43 8.07 9.38
CA LEU A 108 -15.42 7.60 10.33
C LEU A 108 -14.83 7.43 11.74
N LEU A 109 -13.59 6.94 11.86
CA LEU A 109 -12.92 6.82 13.17
C LEU A 109 -12.69 8.17 13.86
N SER A 110 -12.39 9.21 13.08
CA SER A 110 -12.14 10.56 13.60
C SER A 110 -13.39 11.15 14.24
N ILE A 111 -14.58 10.83 13.72
CA ILE A 111 -15.88 11.26 14.24
C ILE A 111 -16.38 10.30 15.34
N LEU A 112 -16.19 9.00 15.14
CA LEU A 112 -16.75 7.96 16.01
C LEU A 112 -16.10 7.96 17.40
N GLY A 113 -14.80 8.21 17.51
CA GLY A 113 -14.09 8.21 18.80
C GLY A 113 -14.71 9.19 19.82
N PRO A 114 -14.79 10.49 19.50
CA PRO A 114 -15.42 11.49 20.37
C PRO A 114 -16.89 11.19 20.67
N VAL A 115 -17.65 10.77 19.66
CA VAL A 115 -19.08 10.44 19.80
C VAL A 115 -19.32 9.27 20.75
N LEU A 116 -18.55 8.18 20.62
CA LEU A 116 -18.68 7.01 21.50
C LEU A 116 -18.24 7.33 22.92
N SER A 117 -17.26 8.21 23.11
CA SER A 117 -16.88 8.68 24.44
C SER A 117 -18.03 9.38 25.15
N CYS A 118 -18.81 10.20 24.45
CA CYS A 118 -19.98 10.84 25.05
C CYS A 118 -21.09 9.82 25.37
N ASN A 119 -21.34 8.86 24.48
CA ASN A 119 -22.44 7.90 24.64
C ASN A 119 -22.17 6.84 25.72
N TRP A 120 -20.92 6.39 25.83
CA TRP A 120 -20.54 5.29 26.73
C TRP A 120 -19.62 5.75 27.87
N TYR A 121 -19.44 7.06 28.06
CA TYR A 121 -18.60 7.66 29.09
C TYR A 121 -17.16 7.10 29.09
N LEU A 122 -16.60 6.92 27.89
CA LEU A 122 -15.29 6.30 27.72
C LEU A 122 -14.16 7.30 28.03
N PRO A 123 -13.11 6.92 28.77
CA PRO A 123 -11.92 7.73 28.95
C PRO A 123 -11.15 7.89 27.63
N SER A 124 -10.34 8.96 27.52
CA SER A 124 -9.57 9.32 26.32
C SER A 124 -8.71 8.18 25.76
N TRP A 125 -8.11 7.36 26.64
CA TRP A 125 -7.27 6.23 26.22
C TRP A 125 -8.07 5.13 25.52
N GLN A 126 -9.36 4.95 25.83
CA GLN A 126 -10.22 4.01 25.11
C GLN A 126 -10.57 4.54 23.72
N GLN A 127 -10.78 5.85 23.55
CA GLN A 127 -10.93 6.44 22.22
C GLN A 127 -9.68 6.19 21.36
N ALA A 128 -8.50 6.47 21.93
CA ALA A 128 -7.21 6.23 21.30
C ALA A 128 -7.00 4.75 20.96
N LEU A 129 -7.35 3.85 21.88
CA LEU A 129 -7.26 2.41 21.67
C LEU A 129 -8.11 1.95 20.49
N LEU A 130 -9.34 2.47 20.32
CA LEU A 130 -10.19 2.09 19.19
C LEU A 130 -9.54 2.41 17.85
N SER A 131 -9.03 3.64 17.69
CA SER A 131 -8.33 4.07 16.47
C SER A 131 -7.03 3.27 16.26
N THR A 132 -6.30 3.01 17.36
CA THR A 132 -5.04 2.24 17.34
C THR A 132 -5.27 0.80 16.92
N LEU A 133 -6.35 0.16 17.37
CA LEU A 133 -6.72 -1.19 16.96
C LEU A 133 -6.98 -1.29 15.46
N VAL A 134 -7.63 -0.30 14.84
CA VAL A 134 -7.79 -0.28 13.38
C VAL A 134 -6.43 -0.19 12.69
N MET A 135 -5.56 0.72 13.14
CA MET A 135 -4.21 0.87 12.57
C MET A 135 -3.35 -0.39 12.77
N THR A 136 -3.54 -1.09 13.89
CA THR A 136 -2.86 -2.35 14.22
C THR A 136 -3.36 -3.46 13.30
N GLY A 137 -4.68 -3.54 13.09
CA GLY A 137 -5.30 -4.42 12.11
C GLY A 137 -4.73 -4.17 10.72
N MET A 138 -4.64 -2.92 10.27
CA MET A 138 -4.06 -2.58 8.97
C MET A 138 -2.60 -3.05 8.84
N MET A 139 -1.81 -2.92 9.90
CA MET A 139 -0.41 -3.35 9.90
C MET A 139 -0.30 -4.87 9.80
N LEU A 140 -1.01 -5.62 10.66
CA LEU A 140 -0.96 -7.09 10.68
C LEU A 140 -1.58 -7.69 9.41
N GLY A 141 -2.71 -7.14 8.95
CA GLY A 141 -3.42 -7.57 7.76
C GLY A 141 -2.61 -7.43 6.48
N SER A 142 -1.65 -6.51 6.41
CA SER A 142 -0.85 -6.25 5.19
C SER A 142 -0.05 -7.48 4.73
N THR A 143 0.47 -8.26 5.69
CA THR A 143 1.22 -9.50 5.41
C THR A 143 0.30 -10.60 4.86
N TYR A 144 -0.89 -10.75 5.45
CA TYR A 144 -1.87 -11.75 5.05
C TYR A 144 -2.46 -11.45 3.67
N TRP A 145 -2.91 -10.20 3.46
CA TRP A 145 -3.46 -9.77 2.19
C TRP A 145 -2.41 -9.68 1.08
N GLY A 146 -1.14 -9.40 1.40
CA GLY A 146 -0.04 -9.51 0.43
C GLY A 146 0.07 -10.93 -0.13
N THR A 147 0.03 -11.94 0.75
CA THR A 147 0.08 -13.37 0.35
C THR A 147 -1.15 -13.78 -0.46
N ILE A 148 -2.35 -13.35 -0.07
CA ILE A 148 -3.58 -13.63 -0.82
C ILE A 148 -3.52 -12.99 -2.20
N THR A 149 -3.04 -11.76 -2.29
CA THR A 149 -2.94 -10.99 -3.54
C THR A 149 -2.01 -11.66 -4.53
N ASP A 150 -0.87 -12.16 -4.05
CA ASP A 150 0.09 -12.87 -4.89
C ASP A 150 -0.46 -14.24 -5.37
N LYS A 151 -1.24 -14.94 -4.53
CA LYS A 151 -1.77 -16.28 -4.85
C LYS A 151 -3.04 -16.24 -5.72
N TYR A 152 -4.02 -15.41 -5.36
CA TYR A 152 -5.36 -15.41 -5.95
C TYR A 152 -5.64 -14.21 -6.87
N GLY A 153 -4.66 -13.31 -7.02
CA GLY A 153 -4.78 -12.11 -7.83
C GLY A 153 -5.27 -10.89 -7.04
N ARG A 154 -5.03 -9.70 -7.61
CA ARG A 154 -5.32 -8.41 -6.99
C ARG A 154 -6.79 -8.06 -6.99
N LYS A 155 -7.49 -8.33 -8.09
CA LYS A 155 -8.95 -8.10 -8.20
C LYS A 155 -9.69 -8.94 -7.16
N THR A 156 -9.36 -10.22 -7.05
CA THR A 156 -10.03 -11.15 -6.12
C THR A 156 -9.80 -10.73 -4.67
N SER A 157 -8.54 -10.44 -4.33
CA SER A 157 -8.13 -9.94 -3.01
C SER A 157 -8.89 -8.65 -2.64
N LEU A 158 -8.90 -7.66 -3.55
CA LEU A 158 -9.56 -6.37 -3.33
C LEU A 158 -11.08 -6.51 -3.18
N THR A 159 -11.71 -7.37 -4.00
CA THR A 159 -13.16 -7.63 -3.94
C THR A 159 -13.55 -8.28 -2.60
N LEU A 160 -12.79 -9.29 -2.16
CA LEU A 160 -13.05 -9.96 -0.89
C LEU A 160 -12.83 -9.01 0.29
N ALA A 161 -11.73 -8.26 0.28
CA ALA A 161 -11.41 -7.33 1.37
C ALA A 161 -12.47 -6.24 1.53
N THR A 162 -12.89 -5.61 0.44
CA THR A 162 -13.95 -4.56 0.47
C THR A 162 -15.30 -5.11 0.88
N ALA A 163 -15.67 -6.33 0.45
CA ALA A 163 -16.88 -6.99 0.95
C ALA A 163 -16.83 -7.23 2.47
N LEU A 164 -15.68 -7.66 2.99
CA LEU A 164 -15.47 -7.85 4.43
C LEU A 164 -15.45 -6.52 5.20
N ILE A 165 -14.86 -5.45 4.66
CA ILE A 165 -14.94 -4.10 5.24
C ILE A 165 -16.40 -3.68 5.37
N GLY A 166 -17.20 -3.80 4.30
CA GLY A 166 -18.62 -3.47 4.34
C GLY A 166 -19.40 -4.32 5.34
N TYR A 167 -19.15 -5.64 5.39
CA TYR A 167 -19.80 -6.55 6.32
C TYR A 167 -19.49 -6.23 7.79
N PHE A 168 -18.21 -6.15 8.17
CA PHE A 168 -17.81 -5.81 9.55
C PHE A 168 -18.12 -4.35 9.90
N GLY A 169 -18.07 -3.45 8.91
CA GLY A 169 -18.52 -2.06 8.96
C GLY A 169 -19.97 -1.97 9.44
N PHE A 170 -20.86 -2.64 8.71
CA PHE A 170 -22.28 -2.75 9.02
C PHE A 170 -22.54 -3.45 10.36
N LEU A 171 -21.86 -4.58 10.61
CA LEU A 171 -22.00 -5.34 11.86
C LEU A 171 -21.73 -4.48 13.11
N SER A 172 -20.82 -3.51 12.99
CA SER A 172 -20.49 -2.63 14.11
C SER A 172 -21.61 -1.68 14.52
N SER A 173 -22.62 -1.46 13.67
CA SER A 173 -23.82 -0.70 14.04
C SER A 173 -24.65 -1.38 15.13
N PHE A 174 -24.53 -2.71 15.27
CA PHE A 174 -25.25 -3.52 16.25
C PHE A 174 -24.47 -3.73 17.55
N CYS A 175 -23.27 -3.18 17.69
CA CYS A 175 -22.43 -3.37 18.87
C CYS A 175 -23.14 -2.89 20.16
N PRO A 176 -23.33 -3.78 21.15
CA PRO A 176 -23.97 -3.41 22.42
C PRO A 176 -22.99 -2.80 23.42
N MET A 177 -21.69 -3.07 23.28
CA MET A 177 -20.63 -2.65 24.20
C MET A 177 -19.32 -2.33 23.48
N TYR A 178 -18.46 -1.58 24.14
CA TYR A 178 -17.17 -1.13 23.61
C TYR A 178 -16.24 -2.29 23.18
N THR A 179 -16.17 -3.39 23.91
CA THR A 179 -15.27 -4.50 23.56
C THR A 179 -15.61 -5.14 22.21
N TRP A 180 -16.91 -5.35 21.93
CA TRP A 180 -17.35 -5.84 20.62
C TRP A 180 -17.04 -4.84 19.50
N MET A 181 -17.24 -3.54 19.77
CA MET A 181 -16.84 -2.47 18.84
C MET A 181 -15.34 -2.53 18.54
N ALA A 182 -14.50 -2.69 19.57
CA ALA A 182 -13.05 -2.77 19.44
C ALA A 182 -12.60 -3.99 18.60
N ILE A 183 -13.18 -5.17 18.85
CA ILE A 183 -12.86 -6.40 18.09
C ILE A 183 -13.26 -6.25 16.62
N ILE A 184 -14.49 -5.80 16.34
CA ILE A 184 -14.96 -5.70 14.95
C ILE A 184 -14.20 -4.59 14.21
N ARG A 185 -13.87 -3.47 14.87
CA ARG A 185 -13.01 -2.43 14.29
C ARG A 185 -11.61 -2.92 13.97
N PHE A 186 -11.02 -3.75 14.83
CA PHE A 186 -9.75 -4.40 14.53
C PHE A 186 -9.86 -5.27 13.24
N LEU A 187 -10.94 -6.04 13.09
CA LEU A 187 -11.19 -6.85 11.88
C LEU A 187 -11.39 -5.99 10.63
N VAL A 188 -12.10 -4.85 10.74
CA VAL A 188 -12.18 -3.86 9.65
C VAL A 188 -10.78 -3.38 9.26
N GLY A 189 -9.94 -3.03 10.25
CA GLY A 189 -8.54 -2.66 10.05
C GLY A 189 -7.75 -3.72 9.28
N CYS A 190 -7.88 -5.00 9.67
CA CYS A 190 -7.25 -6.11 8.96
C CYS A 190 -7.65 -6.17 7.48
N CYS A 191 -8.89 -5.84 7.14
CA CYS A 191 -9.38 -5.85 5.76
C CYS A 191 -8.95 -4.59 4.98
N LEU A 192 -8.87 -3.42 5.63
CA LEU A 192 -8.38 -2.18 5.03
C LEU A 192 -6.93 -2.29 4.51
N ALA A 193 -6.13 -3.20 5.06
CA ALA A 193 -4.77 -3.45 4.62
C ALA A 193 -4.65 -3.87 3.14
N ALA A 194 -5.72 -4.39 2.52
CA ALA A 194 -5.72 -4.79 1.11
C ALA A 194 -5.96 -3.60 0.16
N VAL A 195 -6.58 -2.51 0.61
CA VAL A 195 -7.00 -1.41 -0.27
C VAL A 195 -5.84 -0.70 -0.99
N PRO A 196 -4.64 -0.51 -0.39
CA PRO A 196 -3.49 0.05 -1.10
C PRO A 196 -3.12 -0.69 -2.40
N GLN A 197 -3.48 -1.96 -2.55
CA GLN A 197 -3.29 -2.73 -3.78
C GLN A 197 -4.06 -2.14 -4.98
N THR A 198 -5.09 -1.34 -4.73
CA THR A 198 -5.82 -0.55 -5.73
C THR A 198 -4.87 0.30 -6.56
N ALA A 199 -3.95 1.03 -5.91
CA ALA A 199 -3.01 1.91 -6.60
C ALA A 199 -2.02 1.11 -7.46
N VAL A 200 -1.56 -0.04 -6.97
CA VAL A 200 -0.64 -0.92 -7.70
C VAL A 200 -1.34 -1.50 -8.93
N LEU A 201 -2.55 -2.02 -8.76
CA LEU A 201 -3.38 -2.56 -9.83
C LEU A 201 -3.70 -1.49 -10.87
N TYR A 202 -4.08 -0.28 -10.45
CA TYR A 202 -4.33 0.83 -11.34
C TYR A 202 -3.09 1.23 -12.15
N SER A 203 -1.92 1.28 -11.50
CA SER A 203 -0.65 1.63 -12.17
C SER A 203 -0.22 0.63 -13.27
N GLU A 204 -0.70 -0.62 -13.18
CA GLU A 204 -0.44 -1.64 -14.20
C GLU A 204 -1.25 -1.44 -15.47
N TYR A 205 -2.42 -0.81 -15.39
CA TYR A 205 -3.28 -0.51 -16.54
C TYR A 205 -3.01 0.86 -17.17
N LEU A 206 -2.20 1.69 -16.50
CA LEU A 206 -1.87 3.03 -16.97
C LEU A 206 -0.64 3.03 -17.89
N PRO A 207 -0.70 3.76 -19.02
CA PRO A 207 0.46 4.02 -19.85
C PRO A 207 1.56 4.76 -19.08
N THR A 208 2.82 4.52 -19.43
CA THR A 208 4.01 5.07 -18.74
C THR A 208 3.94 6.60 -18.61
N ASN A 209 3.53 7.31 -19.67
CA ASN A 209 3.47 8.77 -19.71
C ASN A 209 2.39 9.38 -18.79
N TYR A 210 1.31 8.64 -18.52
CA TYR A 210 0.16 9.12 -17.74
C TYR A 210 0.09 8.49 -16.35
N ARG A 211 0.96 7.53 -16.02
CA ARG A 211 0.93 6.76 -14.77
C ARG A 211 0.91 7.65 -13.52
N SER A 212 1.81 8.63 -13.43
CA SER A 212 1.91 9.53 -12.27
C SER A 212 0.69 10.46 -12.16
N ALA A 213 0.21 11.01 -13.28
CA ALA A 213 -0.99 11.84 -13.31
C ALA A 213 -2.24 11.04 -12.93
N GLY A 214 -2.35 9.79 -13.40
CA GLY A 214 -3.43 8.88 -13.06
C GLY A 214 -3.46 8.60 -11.56
N LEU A 215 -2.32 8.21 -10.95
CA LEU A 215 -2.24 7.97 -9.51
C LEU A 215 -2.61 9.21 -8.68
N LEU A 216 -2.21 10.41 -9.12
CA LEU A 216 -2.61 11.65 -8.47
C LEU A 216 -4.12 11.88 -8.57
N PHE A 217 -4.72 11.59 -9.73
CA PHE A 217 -6.17 11.64 -9.89
C PHE A 217 -6.91 10.60 -9.04
N LEU A 218 -6.33 9.41 -8.81
CA LEU A 218 -6.90 8.45 -7.88
C LEU A 218 -6.94 9.01 -6.44
N ALA A 219 -5.93 9.78 -6.05
CA ALA A 219 -5.90 10.43 -4.74
C ALA A 219 -7.02 11.47 -4.53
N VAL A 220 -7.62 12.01 -5.60
CA VAL A 220 -8.82 12.87 -5.52
C VAL A 220 -9.98 12.10 -4.89
N PHE A 221 -10.15 10.82 -5.20
CA PHE A 221 -11.21 10.01 -4.58
C PHE A 221 -11.05 9.88 -3.06
N TRP A 222 -9.82 10.02 -2.54
CA TRP A 222 -9.59 10.03 -1.10
C TRP A 222 -10.27 11.22 -0.44
N ALA A 223 -10.03 12.45 -0.92
CA ALA A 223 -10.63 13.62 -0.28
C ALA A 223 -12.15 13.67 -0.50
N VAL A 224 -12.63 13.18 -1.66
CA VAL A 224 -14.08 13.01 -1.89
C VAL A 224 -14.68 12.07 -0.84
N GLY A 225 -14.06 10.92 -0.57
CA GLY A 225 -14.54 9.98 0.44
C GLY A 225 -14.56 10.58 1.85
N ALA A 226 -13.51 11.30 2.23
CA ALA A 226 -13.46 12.00 3.50
C ALA A 226 -14.60 13.03 3.63
N ALA A 227 -14.84 13.85 2.59
CA ALA A 227 -15.92 14.83 2.59
C ALA A 227 -17.31 14.16 2.64
N VAL A 228 -17.54 13.12 1.83
CA VAL A 228 -18.79 12.35 1.83
C VAL A 228 -19.09 11.76 3.21
N GLN A 229 -18.08 11.23 3.91
CA GLN A 229 -18.25 10.69 5.24
C GLN A 229 -18.69 11.76 6.26
N VAL A 230 -18.07 12.94 6.23
CA VAL A 230 -18.44 14.03 7.15
C VAL A 230 -19.83 14.58 6.80
N LEU A 231 -20.17 14.72 5.51
CA LEU A 231 -21.51 15.13 5.08
C LEU A 231 -22.58 14.13 5.51
N LEU A 232 -22.29 12.83 5.40
CA LEU A 232 -23.17 11.78 5.89
C LEU A 232 -23.34 11.87 7.41
N ALA A 233 -22.26 12.10 8.16
CA ALA A 233 -22.32 12.31 9.60
C ALA A 233 -23.17 13.55 9.95
N MET A 234 -23.01 14.66 9.23
CA MET A 234 -23.81 15.88 9.44
C MET A 234 -25.31 15.66 9.24
N ALA A 235 -25.69 14.83 8.27
CA ALA A 235 -27.10 14.53 7.98
C ALA A 235 -27.72 13.52 8.96
N VAL A 236 -26.95 12.52 9.40
CA VAL A 236 -27.45 11.34 10.14
C VAL A 236 -27.32 11.50 11.65
N MET A 237 -26.23 12.11 12.12
CA MET A 237 -25.93 12.20 13.56
C MET A 237 -27.00 12.94 14.38
N PRO A 238 -27.56 14.09 13.93
CA PRO A 238 -28.55 14.83 14.71
C PRO A 238 -29.88 14.09 14.92
N SER A 239 -30.25 13.19 14.01
CA SER A 239 -31.58 12.55 13.98
C SER A 239 -31.54 11.08 14.38
N LEU A 240 -30.63 10.31 13.79
CA LEU A 240 -30.59 8.84 13.89
C LEU A 240 -29.42 8.34 14.76
N GLY A 241 -28.39 9.17 14.96
CA GLY A 241 -27.25 8.86 15.80
C GLY A 241 -26.21 7.91 15.17
N TRP A 242 -25.24 7.49 15.98
CA TRP A 242 -24.02 6.84 15.50
C TRP A 242 -24.23 5.44 14.90
N ARG A 243 -25.25 4.68 15.34
CA ARG A 243 -25.54 3.34 14.81
C ARG A 243 -25.93 3.39 13.34
N TYR A 244 -26.79 4.35 12.97
CA TYR A 244 -27.19 4.54 11.58
C TYR A 244 -26.07 5.13 10.75
N LEU A 245 -25.24 6.02 11.30
CA LEU A 245 -24.05 6.49 10.61
C LEU A 245 -23.16 5.31 10.22
N MET A 246 -22.87 4.40 11.16
CA MET A 246 -22.10 3.18 10.89
C MET A 246 -22.72 2.30 9.80
N ALA A 247 -24.03 2.07 9.87
CA ALA A 247 -24.73 1.24 8.90
C ALA A 247 -24.75 1.86 7.49
N LEU A 248 -24.99 3.17 7.39
CA LEU A 248 -25.04 3.90 6.13
C LEU A 248 -23.65 4.09 5.51
N SER A 249 -22.61 4.28 6.32
CA SER A 249 -21.22 4.34 5.84
C SER A 249 -20.77 3.05 5.17
N ALA A 250 -21.34 1.89 5.54
CA ALA A 250 -21.02 0.61 4.91
C ALA A 250 -21.61 0.47 3.49
N VAL A 251 -22.66 1.22 3.14
CA VAL A 251 -23.37 1.06 1.86
C VAL A 251 -22.47 1.41 0.65
N PRO A 252 -21.78 2.57 0.61
CA PRO A 252 -20.87 2.89 -0.49
C PRO A 252 -19.70 1.92 -0.62
N VAL A 253 -19.23 1.36 0.50
CA VAL A 253 -18.15 0.34 0.50
C VAL A 253 -18.62 -0.94 -0.22
N LEU A 254 -19.87 -1.34 -0.02
CA LEU A 254 -20.47 -2.51 -0.66
C LEU A 254 -20.78 -2.31 -2.15
N LEU A 255 -20.77 -1.07 -2.67
CA LEU A 255 -20.94 -0.83 -4.10
C LEU A 255 -19.77 -1.38 -4.91
N PHE A 256 -18.53 -1.31 -4.41
CA PHE A 256 -17.38 -1.78 -5.18
C PHE A 256 -17.45 -3.27 -5.54
N PRO A 257 -17.70 -4.21 -4.60
CA PRO A 257 -17.86 -5.62 -4.94
C PRO A 257 -18.91 -5.89 -6.03
N THR A 258 -19.97 -5.08 -6.11
CA THR A 258 -20.99 -5.24 -7.15
C THR A 258 -20.48 -4.85 -8.55
N PHE A 259 -19.62 -3.83 -8.64
CA PHE A 259 -19.03 -3.37 -9.90
C PHE A 259 -17.70 -4.07 -10.25
N SER A 260 -17.08 -4.77 -9.31
CA SER A 260 -15.77 -5.40 -9.52
C SER A 260 -15.80 -6.51 -10.57
N HIS A 261 -16.97 -7.11 -10.84
CA HIS A 261 -17.13 -8.14 -11.87
C HIS A 261 -16.67 -7.70 -13.26
N TRP A 262 -16.86 -6.43 -13.62
CA TRP A 262 -16.48 -5.86 -14.92
C TRP A 262 -14.95 -5.76 -15.11
N MET A 263 -14.20 -5.63 -14.01
CA MET A 263 -12.76 -5.46 -14.08
C MET A 263 -12.04 -6.80 -14.32
N PRO A 264 -11.14 -6.94 -15.29
CA PRO A 264 -10.29 -8.12 -15.41
C PRO A 264 -9.13 -8.12 -14.41
N GLU A 265 -8.54 -9.28 -14.16
CA GLU A 265 -7.30 -9.40 -13.39
C GLU A 265 -6.09 -8.92 -14.23
N SER A 266 -5.00 -8.52 -13.57
CA SER A 266 -3.88 -7.89 -14.29
C SER A 266 -3.13 -8.84 -15.23
N ALA A 267 -2.63 -8.31 -16.36
CA ALA A 267 -1.84 -9.10 -17.32
C ALA A 267 -0.59 -9.69 -16.67
N ARG A 268 0.01 -8.94 -15.72
CA ARG A 268 1.18 -9.40 -14.98
C ARG A 268 0.86 -10.63 -14.15
N TYR A 269 -0.27 -10.63 -13.43
CA TYR A 269 -0.72 -11.80 -12.68
C TYR A 269 -0.89 -13.02 -13.60
N TYR A 270 -1.59 -12.87 -14.74
CA TYR A 270 -1.80 -13.99 -15.66
C TYR A 270 -0.50 -14.55 -16.24
N ILE A 271 0.50 -13.72 -16.54
CA ILE A 271 1.82 -14.21 -16.98
C ILE A 271 2.54 -14.94 -15.84
N THR A 272 2.54 -14.39 -14.63
CA THR A 272 3.17 -15.04 -13.46
C THR A 272 2.53 -16.40 -13.14
N CYS A 273 1.23 -16.56 -13.39
CA CYS A 273 0.54 -17.84 -13.26
C CYS A 273 0.73 -18.81 -14.44
N GLY A 274 1.46 -18.42 -15.50
CA GLY A 274 1.62 -19.21 -16.73
C GLY A 274 0.39 -19.22 -17.64
N CYS A 275 -0.62 -18.39 -17.37
CA CYS A 275 -1.88 -18.30 -18.12
C CYS A 275 -1.77 -17.30 -19.29
N HIS A 276 -0.89 -17.55 -20.25
CA HIS A 276 -0.62 -16.61 -21.37
C HIS A 276 -1.85 -16.29 -22.24
N LYS A 277 -2.77 -17.24 -22.42
CA LYS A 277 -4.00 -17.04 -23.20
C LYS A 277 -4.91 -15.98 -22.59
N GLU A 278 -5.06 -16.00 -21.26
CA GLU A 278 -5.88 -15.02 -20.54
C GLU A 278 -5.20 -13.65 -20.48
N ALA A 279 -3.88 -13.61 -20.34
CA ALA A 279 -3.12 -12.36 -20.45
C ALA A 279 -3.35 -11.68 -21.81
N HIS A 280 -3.29 -12.45 -22.91
CA HIS A 280 -3.53 -11.94 -24.25
C HIS A 280 -4.98 -11.49 -24.44
N ARG A 281 -5.96 -12.27 -23.95
CA ARG A 281 -7.39 -11.94 -23.99
C ARG A 281 -7.70 -10.63 -23.26
N MET A 282 -7.08 -10.43 -22.08
CA MET A 282 -7.24 -9.18 -21.33
C MET A 282 -6.70 -7.99 -22.12
N LEU A 283 -5.48 -8.10 -22.67
CA LEU A 283 -4.90 -7.03 -23.50
C LEU A 283 -5.75 -6.72 -24.74
N GLN A 284 -6.30 -7.74 -25.39
CA GLN A 284 -7.26 -7.57 -26.49
C GLN A 284 -8.53 -6.82 -26.06
N MET A 285 -9.06 -7.12 -24.87
CA MET A 285 -10.22 -6.42 -24.31
C MET A 285 -9.90 -4.93 -24.08
N VAL A 286 -8.75 -4.61 -23.51
CA VAL A 286 -8.31 -3.21 -23.30
C VAL A 286 -8.14 -2.48 -24.63
N ALA A 287 -7.47 -3.09 -25.61
CA ALA A 287 -7.28 -2.51 -26.94
C ALA A 287 -8.63 -2.26 -27.64
N LYS A 288 -9.56 -3.23 -27.56
CA LYS A 288 -10.90 -3.14 -28.15
C LYS A 288 -11.73 -2.03 -27.54
N GLU A 289 -11.77 -1.92 -26.20
CA GLU A 289 -12.51 -0.85 -25.52
C GLU A 289 -11.92 0.55 -25.79
N ASN A 290 -10.61 0.62 -26.05
CA ASN A 290 -9.94 1.86 -26.42
C ASN A 290 -9.98 2.18 -27.91
N ASN A 291 -10.65 1.36 -28.73
CA ASN A 291 -10.66 1.47 -30.20
C ASN A 291 -9.24 1.53 -30.80
N LYS A 292 -8.32 0.72 -30.27
CA LYS A 292 -6.94 0.57 -30.75
C LYS A 292 -6.66 -0.85 -31.23
N SER A 293 -5.75 -0.98 -32.17
CA SER A 293 -5.27 -2.27 -32.64
C SER A 293 -4.22 -2.84 -31.69
N MET A 294 -4.24 -4.16 -31.50
CA MET A 294 -3.18 -4.89 -30.80
C MET A 294 -1.85 -4.79 -31.57
N LEU A 295 -0.73 -4.82 -30.84
CA LEU A 295 0.60 -4.95 -31.45
C LEU A 295 0.71 -6.32 -32.14
N ALA A 296 1.28 -6.32 -33.34
CA ALA A 296 1.56 -7.54 -34.08
C ALA A 296 2.80 -8.23 -33.48
N GLY A 297 2.61 -9.41 -32.88
CA GLY A 297 3.69 -10.16 -32.25
C GLY A 297 3.23 -11.18 -31.22
N LYS A 298 4.18 -11.89 -30.60
CA LYS A 298 3.93 -12.69 -29.39
C LYS A 298 4.23 -11.85 -28.15
N LEU A 299 3.44 -12.05 -27.10
CA LEU A 299 3.70 -11.42 -25.81
C LEU A 299 5.02 -11.99 -25.26
N ALA A 300 6.01 -11.13 -25.06
CA ALA A 300 7.26 -11.51 -24.44
C ALA A 300 6.95 -12.04 -23.03
N THR A 301 7.33 -13.28 -22.75
CA THR A 301 7.44 -13.76 -21.39
C THR A 301 8.66 -13.07 -20.82
N VAL A 302 8.45 -12.09 -19.95
CA VAL A 302 9.52 -11.74 -19.02
C VAL A 302 9.67 -13.00 -18.18
N ASP A 303 10.70 -13.80 -18.46
CA ASP A 303 11.06 -14.91 -17.60
C ASP A 303 11.33 -14.31 -16.23
N SER A 304 10.32 -14.41 -15.36
CA SER A 304 10.38 -13.93 -13.99
C SER A 304 11.50 -14.64 -13.20
N GLU A 305 12.14 -15.66 -13.82
CA GLU A 305 13.30 -16.40 -13.38
C GLU A 305 14.62 -15.63 -13.47
N LEU A 306 14.76 -14.60 -14.34
CA LEU A 306 16.06 -13.91 -14.53
C LEU A 306 16.29 -12.72 -13.58
N VAL A 307 15.25 -12.11 -13.00
CA VAL A 307 15.41 -11.06 -11.98
C VAL A 307 15.17 -11.66 -10.61
N ALA A 308 16.23 -12.19 -9.98
CA ALA A 308 16.17 -12.65 -8.60
C ALA A 308 15.56 -11.56 -7.71
N ARG A 309 14.41 -11.86 -7.07
CA ARG A 309 13.81 -10.96 -6.07
C ARG A 309 14.85 -10.75 -4.97
N GLY A 310 15.16 -9.48 -4.68
CA GLY A 310 16.09 -9.17 -3.59
C GLY A 310 15.52 -9.57 -2.23
N GLN A 311 16.34 -9.49 -1.19
CA GLN A 311 15.95 -9.69 0.19
C GLN A 311 15.84 -8.35 0.92
N VAL A 312 15.13 -8.31 2.05
CA VAL A 312 15.07 -7.12 2.92
C VAL A 312 16.48 -6.66 3.35
N LYS A 313 17.42 -7.59 3.48
CA LYS A 313 18.83 -7.30 3.81
C LYS A 313 19.51 -6.42 2.75
N ASP A 314 19.13 -6.54 1.49
CA ASP A 314 19.73 -5.80 0.38
C ASP A 314 19.46 -4.29 0.47
N MET A 315 18.39 -3.90 1.17
CA MET A 315 18.08 -2.49 1.46
C MET A 315 19.06 -1.84 2.45
N PHE A 316 19.72 -2.63 3.29
CA PHE A 316 20.63 -2.17 4.34
C PHE A 316 22.11 -2.42 3.99
N THR A 317 22.39 -2.79 2.75
CA THR A 317 23.73 -2.80 2.15
C THR A 317 24.32 -1.38 2.14
N SER A 318 25.65 -1.27 2.17
CA SER A 318 26.36 0.02 2.27
C SER A 318 25.85 1.09 1.29
N SER A 319 25.50 0.68 0.07
CA SER A 319 25.00 1.57 -0.99
C SER A 319 23.63 2.20 -0.70
N PHE A 320 22.73 1.50 0.01
CA PHE A 320 21.34 1.94 0.23
C PHE A 320 20.99 2.18 1.70
N ARG A 321 21.87 1.85 2.66
CA ARG A 321 21.56 1.94 4.09
C ARG A 321 21.12 3.32 4.54
N VAL A 322 21.84 4.38 4.13
CA VAL A 322 21.49 5.77 4.49
C VAL A 322 20.12 6.14 3.89
N LEU A 323 19.91 5.85 2.61
CA LEU A 323 18.64 6.10 1.92
C LEU A 323 17.48 5.39 2.63
N SER A 324 17.64 4.09 2.90
CA SER A 324 16.61 3.26 3.55
C SER A 324 16.32 3.73 4.98
N CYS A 325 17.33 4.08 5.77
CA CYS A 325 17.11 4.61 7.13
C CYS A 325 16.38 5.95 7.11
N VAL A 326 16.79 6.89 6.26
CA VAL A 326 16.14 8.19 6.12
C VAL A 326 14.71 8.04 5.61
N LEU A 327 14.47 7.18 4.62
CA LEU A 327 13.12 6.92 4.10
C LEU A 327 12.21 6.31 5.16
N ASN A 328 12.68 5.32 5.93
CA ASN A 328 11.87 4.76 7.01
C ASN A 328 11.52 5.82 8.06
N GLY A 329 12.46 6.69 8.43
CA GLY A 329 12.21 7.81 9.33
C GLY A 329 11.19 8.82 8.76
N LEU A 330 11.30 9.14 7.46
CA LEU A 330 10.34 10.01 6.78
C LEU A 330 8.95 9.40 6.76
N TRP A 331 8.82 8.14 6.34
CA TRP A 331 7.54 7.45 6.30
C TRP A 331 6.89 7.34 7.67
N PHE A 332 7.66 7.06 8.72
CA PHE A 332 7.18 7.08 10.10
C PHE A 332 6.61 8.46 10.48
N LEU A 333 7.35 9.55 10.25
CA LEU A 333 6.90 10.90 10.60
C LEU A 333 5.71 11.36 9.75
N TYR A 334 5.75 11.10 8.44
CA TYR A 334 4.65 11.42 7.53
C TYR A 334 3.38 10.63 7.88
N GLY A 335 3.51 9.36 8.27
CA GLY A 335 2.41 8.55 8.80
C GLY A 335 1.83 9.14 10.10
N LEU A 336 2.71 9.49 11.05
CA LEU A 336 2.33 10.15 12.31
C LEU A 336 1.54 11.45 12.06
N LEU A 337 2.04 12.31 11.17
CA LEU A 337 1.45 13.62 10.86
C LEU A 337 0.15 13.49 10.08
N TYR A 338 0.14 12.73 8.98
CA TYR A 338 -1.01 12.64 8.08
C TYR A 338 -2.26 12.11 8.80
N TYR A 339 -2.12 10.98 9.49
CA TYR A 339 -3.22 10.41 10.27
C TYR A 339 -3.49 11.22 11.55
N GLY A 340 -2.47 11.85 12.14
CA GLY A 340 -2.61 12.69 13.33
C GLY A 340 -3.49 13.91 13.10
N LEU A 341 -3.22 14.66 12.02
CA LEU A 341 -4.03 15.82 11.66
C LEU A 341 -5.48 15.43 11.33
N ALA A 342 -5.72 14.21 10.85
CA ALA A 342 -7.08 13.69 10.64
C ALA A 342 -7.86 13.46 11.93
N LEU A 343 -7.18 13.05 13.01
CA LEU A 343 -7.81 12.81 14.32
C LEU A 343 -7.83 14.06 15.22
N LEU A 344 -6.90 14.98 15.01
CA LEU A 344 -6.68 16.15 15.86
C LEU A 344 -7.87 17.11 15.84
N LEU A 345 -8.34 17.52 14.66
CA LEU A 345 -9.42 18.49 14.52
C LEU A 345 -10.74 18.04 15.19
N PRO A 346 -11.29 16.83 14.93
CA PRO A 346 -12.49 16.39 15.61
C PRO A 346 -12.34 16.32 17.14
N THR A 347 -11.16 15.93 17.63
CA THR A 347 -10.91 15.89 19.09
C THR A 347 -10.95 17.28 19.71
N LEU A 348 -10.29 18.27 19.07
CA LEU A 348 -10.32 19.66 19.51
C LEU A 348 -11.73 20.26 19.52
N LEU A 349 -12.56 19.91 18.53
CA LEU A 349 -13.94 20.38 18.43
C LEU A 349 -14.86 19.74 19.49
N ASN A 350 -14.60 18.48 19.88
CA ASN A 350 -15.37 17.79 20.92
C ASN A 350 -15.03 18.25 22.34
N LYS A 351 -13.76 18.59 22.59
CA LYS A 351 -13.30 19.07 23.90
C LYS A 351 -12.53 20.39 23.74
N PRO A 352 -13.24 21.53 23.70
CA PRO A 352 -12.62 22.82 23.52
C PRO A 352 -11.71 23.18 24.71
N ASP A 353 -10.58 23.79 24.41
CA ASP A 353 -9.53 24.18 25.37
C ASP A 353 -9.68 25.63 25.88
N GLY A 354 -10.77 26.30 25.48
CA GLY A 354 -11.06 27.69 25.83
C GLY A 354 -10.26 28.74 25.06
N CYS A 355 -9.23 28.35 24.31
CA CYS A 355 -8.38 29.27 23.55
C CYS A 355 -8.67 29.25 22.05
N HIS A 356 -9.00 28.10 21.51
CA HIS A 356 -9.32 27.96 20.09
C HIS A 356 -10.82 28.07 19.83
N GLY A 357 -11.29 29.32 19.80
CA GLY A 357 -12.49 29.70 19.06
C GLY A 357 -13.82 29.16 19.58
N TYR A 358 -13.92 28.85 20.88
CA TYR A 358 -15.19 28.53 21.50
C TYR A 358 -15.40 29.41 22.72
N ASP A 359 -16.32 30.36 22.60
CA ASP A 359 -16.95 31.00 23.75
C ASP A 359 -17.68 29.88 24.51
N ILE A 360 -17.14 29.50 25.66
CA ILE A 360 -17.88 28.69 26.63
C ILE A 360 -19.02 29.59 27.09
N GLU A 361 -20.25 29.31 26.67
CA GLU A 361 -21.41 30.04 27.17
C GLU A 361 -21.38 29.97 28.70
N GLU A 362 -21.67 31.09 29.38
CA GLU A 362 -21.57 31.21 30.85
C GLU A 362 -22.39 30.13 31.58
N LYS A 363 -23.43 29.61 30.91
CA LYS A 363 -24.27 28.48 31.31
C LYS A 363 -23.55 27.13 31.39
N ASP A 364 -22.54 26.90 30.55
CA ASP A 364 -21.73 25.67 30.53
C ASP A 364 -20.65 25.70 31.64
N ARG A 365 -20.37 26.88 32.21
CA ARG A 365 -19.37 27.07 33.28
C ARG A 365 -19.91 26.75 34.67
N GLU A 366 -21.22 26.90 34.90
CA GLU A 366 -21.90 26.50 36.16
C GLU A 366 -22.01 24.98 36.31
N SER A 367 -22.01 24.24 35.19
CA SER A 367 -21.89 22.78 35.20
C SER A 367 -20.42 22.40 35.35
N CYS A 368 -19.91 22.48 36.57
CA CYS A 368 -18.58 21.98 36.91
C CYS A 368 -18.47 20.54 36.39
N ILE A 369 -17.50 20.30 35.48
CA ILE A 369 -17.29 19.14 34.59
C ILE A 369 -17.98 19.31 33.21
N VAL A 370 -17.25 19.84 32.22
CA VAL A 370 -17.62 19.65 30.80
C VAL A 370 -17.40 18.18 30.43
N ALA A 371 -18.40 17.37 30.73
CA ALA A 371 -18.57 16.02 30.26
C ALA A 371 -19.01 16.08 28.78
N CYS A 372 -18.08 15.78 27.87
CA CYS A 372 -18.28 15.42 26.45
C CYS A 372 -19.39 16.15 25.65
N ARG A 373 -19.00 17.00 24.69
CA ARG A 373 -19.93 17.77 23.85
C ARG A 373 -20.21 17.11 22.50
N ALA A 374 -21.48 16.96 22.13
CA ALA A 374 -21.86 16.51 20.79
C ALA A 374 -21.51 17.56 19.72
N PHE A 375 -21.09 17.11 18.53
CA PHE A 375 -20.74 17.99 17.41
C PHE A 375 -21.94 18.85 16.95
N SER A 376 -21.72 20.15 16.82
CA SER A 376 -22.67 21.10 16.23
C SER A 376 -22.59 21.08 14.70
N GLN A 377 -23.60 21.63 14.02
CA GLN A 377 -23.60 21.80 12.57
C GLN A 377 -22.37 22.58 12.08
N LYS A 378 -21.91 23.58 12.85
CA LYS A 378 -20.69 24.35 12.52
C LYS A 378 -19.43 23.46 12.58
N ASP A 379 -19.38 22.49 13.50
CA ASP A 379 -18.23 21.59 13.64
C ASP A 379 -18.13 20.65 12.43
N TYR A 380 -19.27 20.16 11.94
CA TYR A 380 -19.30 19.40 10.70
C TYR A 380 -18.83 20.22 9.49
N VAL A 381 -19.17 21.51 9.42
CA VAL A 381 -18.69 22.41 8.35
C VAL A 381 -17.16 22.55 8.40
N ASP A 382 -16.57 22.73 9.60
CA ASP A 382 -15.11 22.78 9.77
C ASP A 382 -14.44 21.46 9.39
N LEU A 383 -15.05 20.33 9.76
CA LEU A 383 -14.58 18.99 9.38
C LEU A 383 -14.65 18.75 7.87
N VAL A 384 -15.71 19.19 7.20
CA VAL A 384 -15.83 19.13 5.73
C VAL A 384 -14.75 20.00 5.09
N ALA A 385 -14.57 21.23 5.56
CA ALA A 385 -13.54 22.12 5.06
C ALA A 385 -12.16 21.47 5.18
N SER A 386 -11.83 20.91 6.35
CA SER A 386 -10.58 20.18 6.56
C SER A 386 -10.44 18.95 5.64
N ALA A 387 -11.50 18.17 5.43
CA ALA A 387 -11.47 17.03 4.50
C ALA A 387 -11.13 17.44 3.06
N PHE A 388 -11.59 18.61 2.62
CA PHE A 388 -11.25 19.17 1.31
C PHE A 388 -9.81 19.67 1.21
N ALA A 389 -9.08 19.84 2.31
CA ALA A 389 -7.70 20.34 2.31
C ALA A 389 -6.74 19.45 1.51
N ASP A 390 -7.02 18.15 1.42
CA ASP A 390 -6.15 17.22 0.70
C ASP A 390 -6.08 17.61 -0.80
N MET A 391 -7.18 18.11 -1.40
CA MET A 391 -7.26 18.51 -2.81
C MET A 391 -6.27 19.62 -3.23
N PRO A 392 -6.31 20.84 -2.63
CA PRO A 392 -5.34 21.87 -2.96
C PRO A 392 -3.92 21.42 -2.59
N GLY A 393 -3.76 20.59 -1.54
CA GLY A 393 -2.49 19.98 -1.20
C GLY A 393 -1.87 19.17 -2.35
N LEU A 394 -2.66 18.34 -3.02
CA LEU A 394 -2.24 17.56 -4.20
C LEU A 394 -1.81 18.47 -5.37
N VAL A 395 -2.57 19.53 -5.63
CA VAL A 395 -2.26 20.49 -6.71
C VAL A 395 -0.96 21.25 -6.41
N VAL A 396 -0.80 21.75 -5.18
CA VAL A 396 0.42 22.45 -4.75
C VAL A 396 1.61 21.51 -4.83
N ALA A 397 1.49 20.27 -4.35
CA ALA A 397 2.57 19.28 -4.44
C ALA A 397 2.96 18.99 -5.89
N TYR A 398 1.99 18.86 -6.80
CA TYR A 398 2.26 18.67 -8.23
C TYR A 398 3.04 19.83 -8.84
N LEU A 399 2.71 21.07 -8.49
CA LEU A 399 3.43 22.25 -8.95
C LEU A 399 4.86 22.31 -8.37
N LEU A 400 5.01 22.05 -7.06
CA LEU A 400 6.31 22.02 -6.38
C LEU A 400 7.23 20.96 -6.98
N LEU A 401 6.71 19.77 -7.28
CA LEU A 401 7.45 18.68 -7.94
C LEU A 401 8.09 19.09 -9.26
N ARG A 402 7.39 19.90 -10.07
CA ARG A 402 7.85 20.39 -11.37
C ARG A 402 8.94 21.46 -11.23
N VAL A 403 8.82 22.35 -10.24
CA VAL A 403 9.73 23.48 -10.08
C VAL A 403 10.99 23.08 -9.30
N MET A 404 10.84 22.46 -8.13
CA MET A 404 11.90 22.31 -7.12
C MET A 404 12.48 20.89 -7.02
N GLY A 405 11.90 19.89 -7.71
CA GLY A 405 12.31 18.48 -7.55
C GLY A 405 11.70 17.80 -6.32
N ARG A 406 11.97 16.51 -6.10
CA ARG A 406 11.24 15.72 -5.07
C ARG A 406 11.72 16.05 -3.66
N ARG A 407 13.05 16.08 -3.47
CA ARG A 407 13.70 16.33 -2.17
C ARG A 407 13.26 17.65 -1.54
N ALA A 408 13.37 18.75 -2.30
CA ALA A 408 13.00 20.07 -1.81
C ALA A 408 11.48 20.21 -1.60
N SER A 409 10.66 19.59 -2.46
CA SER A 409 9.20 19.60 -2.29
C SER A 409 8.76 18.95 -0.98
N MET A 410 9.32 17.78 -0.64
CA MET A 410 9.02 17.09 0.63
C MET A 410 9.48 17.91 1.85
N ALA A 411 10.65 18.54 1.78
CA ALA A 411 11.16 19.36 2.86
C ALA A 411 10.31 20.61 3.08
N LEU A 412 9.89 21.27 2.00
CA LEU A 412 9.09 22.49 2.06
C LEU A 412 7.67 22.22 2.55
N SER A 413 7.04 21.13 2.09
CA SER A 413 5.71 20.75 2.54
C SER A 413 5.66 20.45 4.04
N SER A 414 6.63 19.70 4.56
CA SER A 414 6.68 19.40 6.00
C SER A 414 7.12 20.61 6.84
N LEU A 415 7.98 21.48 6.30
CA LEU A 415 8.35 22.74 6.96
C LEU A 415 7.11 23.63 7.17
N PHE A 416 6.34 23.88 6.12
CA PHE A 416 5.13 24.69 6.24
C PHE A 416 4.11 24.03 7.16
N CYS A 417 3.89 22.72 7.05
CA CYS A 417 3.04 21.98 7.99
C CYS A 417 3.46 22.22 9.44
N GLY A 418 4.77 22.10 9.75
CA GLY A 418 5.31 22.34 11.08
C GLY A 418 5.12 23.78 11.56
N ILE A 419 5.37 24.77 10.71
CA ILE A 419 5.17 26.19 11.04
C ILE A 419 3.70 26.45 11.36
N PHE A 420 2.76 26.03 10.52
CA PHE A 420 1.34 26.27 10.77
C PHE A 420 0.85 25.53 12.02
N LEU A 421 1.32 24.31 12.29
CA LEU A 421 1.00 23.61 13.54
C LEU A 421 1.56 24.32 14.78
N LEU A 422 2.78 24.87 14.71
CA LEU A 422 3.35 25.63 15.82
C LEU A 422 2.62 26.96 16.02
N VAL A 423 2.22 27.63 14.94
CA VAL A 423 1.38 28.83 14.96
C VAL A 423 0.02 28.54 15.59
N SER A 424 -0.55 27.34 15.39
CA SER A 424 -1.77 26.91 16.08
C SER A 424 -1.64 26.83 17.60
N ASN A 425 -0.45 26.95 18.21
CA ASN A 425 -0.34 27.09 19.67
C ASN A 425 -0.77 28.47 20.17
N ILE A 426 -0.80 29.47 19.29
CA ILE A 426 -1.25 30.82 19.65
C ILE A 426 -2.77 30.78 19.74
N CYS A 427 -3.31 31.31 20.83
CA CYS A 427 -4.75 31.45 21.03
C CYS A 427 -5.36 32.24 19.86
N MET A 428 -6.18 31.56 19.04
CA MET A 428 -6.72 32.09 17.79
C MET A 428 -8.21 31.80 17.69
N GLY A 429 -8.96 32.71 17.04
CA GLY A 429 -10.37 32.49 16.77
C GLY A 429 -10.62 31.28 15.85
N ARG A 430 -11.85 30.73 15.91
CA ARG A 430 -12.26 29.49 15.20
C ARG A 430 -11.86 29.45 13.73
N MET A 431 -12.19 30.52 13.00
CA MET A 431 -11.88 30.62 11.56
C MET A 431 -10.37 30.53 11.28
N HIS A 432 -9.54 31.14 12.13
CA HIS A 432 -8.09 31.15 11.97
C HIS A 432 -7.49 29.78 12.31
N LEU A 433 -8.01 29.09 13.34
CA LEU A 433 -7.60 27.72 13.65
C LEU A 433 -7.94 26.78 12.49
N THR A 434 -9.20 26.77 12.03
CA THR A 434 -9.63 25.89 10.93
C THR A 434 -8.80 26.17 9.67
N ALA A 435 -8.55 27.44 9.33
CA ALA A 435 -7.71 27.80 8.19
C ALA A 435 -6.26 27.32 8.34
N THR A 436 -5.68 27.46 9.53
CA THR A 436 -4.30 27.03 9.82
C THR A 436 -4.17 25.51 9.73
N LEU A 437 -5.11 24.76 10.30
CA LEU A 437 -5.14 23.30 10.22
C LEU A 437 -5.45 22.80 8.81
N PHE A 438 -6.29 23.50 8.06
CA PHE A 438 -6.53 23.24 6.64
C PHE A 438 -5.22 23.33 5.85
N ILE A 439 -4.45 24.42 6.02
CA ILE A 439 -3.19 24.59 5.31
C ILE A 439 -2.17 23.51 5.74
N ALA A 440 -2.04 23.25 7.04
CA ALA A 440 -1.14 22.21 7.54
C ALA A 440 -1.48 20.84 6.95
N ARG A 441 -2.77 20.49 6.91
CA ARG A 441 -3.29 19.25 6.33
C ARG A 441 -3.03 19.16 4.82
N ALA A 442 -3.28 20.24 4.08
CA ALA A 442 -3.00 20.30 2.65
C ALA A 442 -1.52 20.06 2.36
N MET A 443 -0.62 20.71 3.10
CA MET A 443 0.82 20.57 2.90
C MET A 443 1.29 19.15 3.20
N ILE A 444 0.88 18.54 4.33
CA ILE A 444 1.31 17.18 4.65
C ILE A 444 0.76 16.14 3.67
N ALA A 445 -0.50 16.28 3.23
CA ALA A 445 -1.11 15.39 2.24
C ALA A 445 -0.33 15.42 0.91
N GLY A 446 0.02 16.63 0.46
CA GLY A 446 0.85 16.83 -0.72
C GLY A 446 2.24 16.20 -0.58
N GLY A 447 2.94 16.46 0.53
CA GLY A 447 4.26 15.88 0.80
C GLY A 447 4.25 14.35 0.90
N TYR A 448 3.18 13.77 1.44
CA TYR A 448 3.00 12.32 1.54
C TYR A 448 2.97 11.65 0.16
N GLN A 449 2.30 12.28 -0.82
CA GLN A 449 2.29 11.79 -2.20
C GLN A 449 3.66 11.90 -2.88
N VAL A 450 4.39 12.99 -2.63
CA VAL A 450 5.76 13.14 -3.14
C VAL A 450 6.67 12.04 -2.56
N LEU A 451 6.54 11.74 -1.27
CA LEU A 451 7.29 10.67 -0.61
C LEU A 451 6.98 9.29 -1.21
N PHE A 452 5.72 9.02 -1.51
CA PHE A 452 5.32 7.80 -2.22
C PHE A 452 5.99 7.69 -3.59
N ILE A 453 5.91 8.74 -4.41
CA ILE A 453 6.55 8.78 -5.74
C ILE A 453 8.06 8.57 -5.61
N TYR A 454 8.73 9.32 -4.74
CA TYR A 454 10.18 9.22 -4.53
C TYR A 454 10.59 7.79 -4.14
N THR A 455 9.84 7.13 -3.27
CA THR A 455 10.11 5.74 -2.84
C THR A 455 10.04 4.75 -4.01
N THR A 456 9.12 4.96 -4.95
CA THR A 456 9.02 4.11 -6.15
C THR A 456 10.11 4.40 -7.20
N GLU A 457 10.69 5.60 -7.20
CA GLU A 457 11.74 6.02 -8.13
C GLU A 457 13.15 5.69 -7.61
N CYS A 458 13.37 5.64 -6.29
CA CYS A 458 14.71 5.54 -5.70
C CYS A 458 15.27 4.12 -5.58
N TYR A 459 14.43 3.09 -5.65
CA TYR A 459 14.86 1.70 -5.52
C TYR A 459 14.90 0.98 -6.89
N PRO A 460 15.92 0.15 -7.16
CA PRO A 460 15.98 -0.68 -8.35
C PRO A 460 14.86 -1.73 -8.34
N THR A 461 14.49 -2.20 -9.53
CA THR A 461 13.29 -3.01 -9.78
C THR A 461 13.22 -4.28 -8.91
N ASN A 462 14.35 -4.90 -8.61
CA ASN A 462 14.47 -6.12 -7.80
C ASN A 462 14.16 -5.93 -6.29
N ILE A 463 14.43 -4.74 -5.72
CA ILE A 463 14.19 -4.43 -4.30
C ILE A 463 13.08 -3.40 -4.08
N ARG A 464 12.56 -2.77 -5.14
CA ARG A 464 11.56 -1.70 -5.07
C ARG A 464 10.29 -2.09 -4.32
N ALA A 465 9.73 -3.27 -4.62
CA ALA A 465 8.53 -3.76 -3.96
C ALA A 465 8.76 -3.97 -2.45
N ILE A 466 9.94 -4.48 -2.08
CA ILE A 466 10.34 -4.69 -0.69
C ILE A 466 10.54 -3.34 0.01
N GLY A 467 11.21 -2.40 -0.66
CA GLY A 467 11.42 -1.05 -0.17
C GLY A 467 10.12 -0.33 0.15
N LEU A 468 9.15 -0.40 -0.76
CA LEU A 468 7.82 0.16 -0.52
C LEU A 468 7.10 -0.54 0.63
N GLY A 469 7.21 -1.87 0.77
CA GLY A 469 6.60 -2.62 1.86
C GLY A 469 7.17 -2.27 3.24
N VAL A 470 8.50 -2.24 3.38
CA VAL A 470 9.19 -1.92 4.65
C VAL A 470 8.88 -0.48 5.09
N THR A 471 8.99 0.47 4.16
CA THR A 471 8.71 1.88 4.45
C THR A 471 7.23 2.15 4.74
N ALA A 472 6.30 1.50 4.04
CA ALA A 472 4.88 1.53 4.39
C ALA A 472 4.62 0.98 5.79
N GLY A 473 5.34 -0.07 6.20
CA GLY A 473 5.32 -0.59 7.57
C GLY A 473 5.72 0.49 8.59
N ALA A 474 6.81 1.23 8.35
CA ALA A 474 7.23 2.34 9.22
C ALA A 474 6.15 3.43 9.33
N ALA A 475 5.46 3.74 8.22
CA ALA A 475 4.34 4.68 8.23
C ALA A 475 3.17 4.22 9.11
N LYS A 476 2.88 2.91 9.12
CA LYS A 476 1.85 2.33 9.99
C LYS A 476 2.26 2.38 11.47
N VAL A 477 3.54 2.23 11.80
CA VAL A 477 4.02 2.46 13.18
C VAL A 477 3.82 3.91 13.61
N GLY A 478 4.07 4.89 12.74
CA GLY A 478 3.72 6.29 13.00
C GLY A 478 2.22 6.50 13.21
N ALA A 479 1.39 5.87 12.37
CA ALA A 479 -0.06 5.91 12.48
C ALA A 479 -0.59 5.25 13.76
N LEU A 480 0.11 4.27 14.34
CA LEU A 480 -0.26 3.62 15.60
C LEU A 480 -0.08 4.52 16.82
N LEU A 481 0.92 5.39 16.81
CA LEU A 481 1.20 6.31 17.92
C LEU A 481 0.27 7.53 17.91
N THR A 482 -0.20 7.90 16.72
CA THR A 482 -0.94 9.15 16.52
C THR A 482 -2.25 9.26 17.33
N PRO A 483 -3.07 8.21 17.56
CA PRO A 483 -4.29 8.36 18.35
C PRO A 483 -4.01 8.71 19.81
N PHE A 484 -2.91 8.24 20.39
CA PHE A 484 -2.53 8.62 21.75
C PHE A 484 -2.15 10.10 21.82
N ILE A 485 -1.48 10.64 20.80
CA ILE A 485 -1.15 12.06 20.74
C ILE A 485 -2.44 12.88 20.44
N ALA A 486 -3.13 12.56 19.36
CA ALA A 486 -4.31 13.31 18.91
C ALA A 486 -5.50 13.25 19.87
N GLN A 487 -5.74 12.11 20.55
CA GLN A 487 -6.93 11.89 21.37
C GLN A 487 -6.65 11.87 22.88
N VAL A 488 -5.46 11.44 23.35
CA VAL A 488 -5.14 11.50 24.79
C VAL A 488 -4.43 12.80 25.13
N LEU A 489 -3.28 13.07 24.49
CA LEU A 489 -2.48 14.25 24.80
C LEU A 489 -3.25 15.55 24.55
N THR A 490 -4.05 15.63 23.48
CA THR A 490 -4.88 16.81 23.19
C THR A 490 -5.93 17.06 24.28
N ASN A 491 -6.46 15.99 24.87
CA ASN A 491 -7.44 16.09 25.94
C ASN A 491 -6.84 16.60 27.26
N ASP A 492 -5.52 16.45 27.44
CA ASP A 492 -4.77 16.97 28.59
C ASP A 492 -4.21 18.37 28.30
N SER A 493 -3.61 18.56 27.11
CA SER A 493 -3.06 19.82 26.64
C SER A 493 -2.99 19.86 25.11
N ALA A 494 -3.84 20.68 24.50
CA ALA A 494 -3.80 20.95 23.05
C ALA A 494 -2.44 21.53 22.62
N PHE A 495 -1.83 22.37 23.45
CA PHE A 495 -0.50 22.94 23.24
C PHE A 495 0.58 21.84 23.08
N ALA A 496 0.55 20.82 23.95
CA ALA A 496 1.50 19.72 23.87
C ALA A 496 1.33 18.91 22.57
N SER A 497 0.09 18.67 22.13
CA SER A 497 -0.19 17.99 20.86
C SER A 497 0.30 18.78 19.64
N PHE A 498 -0.04 20.06 19.53
CA PHE A 498 0.43 20.90 18.42
C PHE A 498 1.95 21.01 18.38
N THR A 499 2.59 21.16 19.53
CA THR A 499 4.05 21.18 19.63
C THR A 499 4.67 19.85 19.20
N THR A 500 4.10 18.73 19.62
CA THR A 500 4.59 17.39 19.25
C THR A 500 4.53 17.17 17.74
N TYR A 501 3.38 17.46 17.11
CA TYR A 501 3.25 17.35 15.66
C TYR A 501 4.10 18.40 14.92
N GLY A 502 4.18 19.64 15.42
CA GLY A 502 5.00 20.70 14.85
C GLY A 502 6.48 20.33 14.81
N VAL A 503 7.03 19.85 15.93
CA VAL A 503 8.43 19.38 16.01
C VAL A 503 8.66 18.15 15.13
N ALA A 504 7.73 17.20 15.10
CA ALA A 504 7.83 16.04 14.21
C ALA A 504 7.85 16.44 12.73
N ALA A 505 7.06 17.45 12.35
CA ALA A 505 7.05 18.00 11.00
C ALA A 505 8.37 18.70 10.64
N LEU A 506 8.91 19.54 11.53
CA LEU A 506 10.22 20.17 11.34
C LEU A 506 11.34 19.12 11.22
N TRP A 507 11.31 18.08 12.05
CA TRP A 507 12.27 16.98 11.97
C TRP A 507 12.16 16.22 10.64
N SER A 508 10.94 16.01 10.15
CA SER A 508 10.74 15.39 8.83
C SER A 508 11.26 16.27 7.68
N SER A 509 11.23 17.59 7.82
CA SER A 509 11.84 18.52 6.85
C SER A 509 13.37 18.36 6.81
N VAL A 510 14.01 18.29 7.99
CA VAL A 510 15.44 18.04 8.10
C VAL A 510 15.81 16.68 7.48
N LEU A 511 15.07 15.61 7.80
CA LEU A 511 15.31 14.30 7.20
C LEU A 511 15.14 14.29 5.68
N ALA A 512 14.14 15.02 5.15
CA ALA A 512 13.95 15.14 3.70
C ALA A 512 15.17 15.82 3.07
N LEU A 513 15.72 16.84 3.71
CA LEU A 513 16.97 17.48 3.29
C LEU A 513 18.20 16.58 3.46
N LEU A 514 18.16 15.48 4.21
CA LEU A 514 19.28 14.53 4.31
C LEU A 514 19.24 13.42 3.25
N LEU A 515 18.24 13.41 2.36
CA LEU A 515 18.18 12.44 1.28
C LEU A 515 19.40 12.57 0.34
N PRO A 516 20.06 11.47 -0.02
CA PRO A 516 21.37 11.50 -0.68
C PRO A 516 21.33 12.04 -2.11
N PHE A 517 20.21 11.91 -2.82
CA PHE A 517 20.05 12.39 -4.18
C PHE A 517 18.59 12.76 -4.49
N ASP A 518 18.37 13.52 -5.55
CA ASP A 518 17.03 13.77 -6.10
C ASP A 518 16.79 12.83 -7.30
N THR A 519 15.55 12.39 -7.49
CA THR A 519 15.15 11.47 -8.58
C THR A 519 14.71 12.21 -9.84
N ARG A 520 14.67 13.55 -9.81
CA ARG A 520 14.26 14.38 -10.95
C ARG A 520 15.08 14.08 -12.21
N GLY A 521 14.40 13.66 -13.28
CA GLY A 521 14.99 13.47 -14.61
C GLY A 521 15.92 12.27 -14.74
N ARG A 522 15.98 11.39 -13.73
CA ARG A 522 16.76 10.15 -13.81
C ARG A 522 15.90 9.03 -14.38
N ALA A 523 16.48 8.26 -15.30
CA ALA A 523 15.89 6.97 -15.68
C ALA A 523 15.78 6.07 -14.45
N MET A 524 14.76 5.21 -14.43
CA MET A 524 14.63 4.20 -13.38
C MET A 524 15.92 3.38 -13.32
N MET A 525 16.46 3.16 -12.12
CA MET A 525 17.63 2.30 -11.96
C MET A 525 17.25 0.87 -12.34
N ASP A 526 17.59 0.49 -13.57
CA ASP A 526 17.56 -0.90 -14.01
C ASP A 526 18.78 -1.62 -13.44
N VAL A 527 18.64 -2.93 -13.26
CA VAL A 527 19.70 -3.78 -12.71
C VAL A 527 20.83 -3.84 -13.73
N SER A 528 21.76 -2.89 -13.69
CA SER A 528 23.06 -3.06 -14.36
C SER A 528 23.88 -4.00 -13.48
N HIS A 529 24.07 -5.22 -13.96
CA HIS A 529 24.98 -6.21 -13.41
C HIS A 529 26.40 -5.67 -13.27
#